data_AF-A0A529WY07-F1
#
_entry.id   AF-A0A529WY07-F1
#
_cell.length_a   1.000
_cell.length_b   1.000
_cell.length_c   1.000
_cell.angle_alpha   90.00
_cell.angle_beta   90.00
_cell.angle_gamma   90.00
#
_symmetry.space_group_name_H-M   'P 1'
#
loop_
_entity.id
_entity.type
_entity.pdbx_description
1 polymer ?
#
loop_
_entity_poly.entity_id
_entity_poly.type
_entity_poly.pdbx_seq_one_letter_code
_entity_poly.pdbx_strand_id
1 'polypeptide(L)'
;VMAAWLAFLKSKLLIPKQPGEEGESGEELAAVLQFRLKRLEAMRDASARLVNRNRLGRDVFARGMPEMVIVEKRNSFSASLYDLLTAYAQQRQRQAINNVTIARRAVWSLKDAREVLARLIGAVGDWTALDSFLIEYLAAPEEKRTAMASSFAATLEMVREGKLEVRQDQVFAPIYLRSRAQGAKAVEVVS
;
A
#
# COMPACT_ATOMS: atom_id res chain seq x y z
N VAL A 1 -12.04 -14.36 29.69
CA VAL A 1 -11.15 -15.44 30.18
C VAL A 1 -11.14 -15.58 31.71
N MET A 2 -11.30 -14.50 32.50
CA MET A 2 -11.24 -14.56 33.98
C MET A 2 -12.31 -15.44 34.64
N ALA A 3 -13.56 -15.40 34.16
CA ALA A 3 -14.66 -16.18 34.76
C ALA A 3 -14.42 -17.71 34.71
N ALA A 4 -13.93 -18.21 33.57
CA ALA A 4 -13.58 -19.62 33.41
C ALA A 4 -12.41 -20.04 34.33
N TRP A 5 -11.42 -19.16 34.48
CA TRP A 5 -10.27 -19.40 35.36
C TRP A 5 -10.66 -19.42 36.86
N LEU A 6 -11.57 -18.52 37.28
CA LEU A 6 -12.11 -18.52 38.64
C LEU A 6 -12.99 -19.74 38.93
N ALA A 7 -13.79 -20.19 37.95
CA ALA A 7 -14.57 -21.42 38.08
C ALA A 7 -13.67 -22.65 38.24
N PHE A 8 -12.57 -22.72 37.47
CA PHE A 8 -11.55 -23.75 37.62
C PHE A 8 -10.88 -23.71 39.01
N LEU A 9 -10.44 -22.53 39.47
CA LEU A 9 -9.84 -22.37 40.79
C LEU A 9 -10.79 -22.80 41.91
N LYS A 10 -12.07 -22.42 41.81
CA LYS A 10 -13.11 -22.81 42.78
C LYS A 10 -13.28 -24.33 42.82
N SER A 11 -13.36 -24.98 41.66
CA SER A 11 -13.45 -26.46 41.58
C SER A 11 -12.24 -27.13 42.24
N LYS A 12 -11.03 -26.64 41.93
CA LYS A 12 -9.76 -27.19 42.43
C LYS A 12 -9.56 -26.99 43.94
N LEU A 13 -10.16 -25.97 44.54
CA LEU A 13 -10.15 -25.75 45.99
C LEU A 13 -11.14 -26.65 46.75
N LEU A 14 -12.19 -27.13 46.09
CA LEU A 14 -13.24 -27.97 46.71
C LEU A 14 -12.91 -29.47 46.65
N ILE A 15 -12.05 -29.89 45.74
CA ILE A 15 -11.71 -31.30 45.53
C ILE A 15 -10.46 -31.65 46.35
N PRO A 16 -10.51 -32.69 47.21
CA PRO A 16 -9.35 -33.12 47.98
C PRO A 16 -8.24 -33.65 47.04
N LYS A 17 -7.00 -33.26 47.32
CA LYS A 17 -5.82 -33.62 46.52
C LYS A 17 -5.64 -35.13 46.48
N GLN A 18 -5.62 -35.72 45.28
CA GLN A 18 -5.43 -37.16 45.14
C GLN A 18 -3.92 -37.51 45.26
N PRO A 19 -3.57 -38.64 45.88
CA PRO A 19 -2.18 -39.08 45.93
C PRO A 19 -1.67 -39.35 44.50
N GLY A 20 -0.65 -38.58 44.07
CA GLY A 20 -0.06 -38.65 42.72
C GLY A 20 -0.39 -37.47 41.80
N GLU A 21 -1.18 -36.49 42.25
CA GLU A 21 -1.47 -35.29 41.46
C GLU A 21 -0.24 -34.36 41.38
N GLU A 22 0.39 -34.31 40.21
CA GLU A 22 1.49 -33.40 39.91
C GLU A 22 0.96 -32.02 39.48
N GLY A 23 1.42 -30.96 40.16
CA GLY A 23 1.10 -29.57 39.85
C GLY A 23 0.82 -28.69 41.06
N GLU A 24 0.71 -27.38 40.82
CA GLU A 24 0.43 -26.38 41.87
C GLU A 24 -0.92 -26.66 42.55
N SER A 25 -0.94 -26.56 43.88
CA SER A 25 -2.17 -26.76 44.67
C SER A 25 -3.18 -25.62 44.42
N GLY A 26 -4.46 -25.86 44.76
CA GLY A 26 -5.48 -24.80 44.67
C GLY A 26 -5.13 -23.58 45.54
N GLU A 27 -4.50 -23.81 46.69
CA GLU A 27 -4.05 -22.75 47.61
C GLU A 27 -2.90 -21.92 47.01
N GLU A 28 -1.92 -22.55 46.37
CA GLU A 28 -0.83 -21.86 45.67
C GLU A 28 -1.36 -20.99 44.52
N LEU A 29 -2.28 -21.51 43.71
CA LEU A 29 -2.92 -20.77 42.63
C LEU A 29 -3.72 -19.56 43.15
N ALA A 30 -4.40 -19.71 44.29
CA ALA A 30 -5.11 -18.63 44.95
C ALA A 30 -4.15 -17.55 45.46
N ALA A 31 -3.02 -17.94 46.06
CA ALA A 31 -1.98 -17.02 46.52
C ALA A 31 -1.36 -16.22 45.36
N VAL A 32 -1.08 -16.88 44.23
CA VAL A 32 -0.57 -16.23 43.01
C VAL A 32 -1.59 -15.21 42.47
N LEU A 33 -2.87 -15.57 42.41
CA LEU A 33 -3.92 -14.64 41.98
C LEU A 33 -4.03 -13.44 42.93
N GLN A 34 -4.06 -13.69 44.23
CA GLN A 34 -4.15 -12.64 45.24
C GLN A 34 -2.98 -11.66 45.09
N PHE A 35 -1.76 -12.16 44.87
CA PHE A 35 -0.60 -11.33 44.61
C PHE A 35 -0.76 -10.47 43.35
N ARG A 36 -1.27 -11.05 42.26
CA ARG A 36 -1.55 -10.31 41.02
C ARG A 36 -2.59 -9.20 41.22
N LEU A 37 -3.65 -9.48 41.98
CA LEU A 37 -4.69 -8.49 42.30
C LEU A 37 -4.15 -7.35 43.15
N LYS A 38 -3.39 -7.66 44.22
CA LYS A 38 -2.72 -6.63 45.04
C LYS A 38 -1.81 -5.74 44.21
N ARG A 39 -1.07 -6.32 43.27
CA ARG A 39 -0.17 -5.57 42.37
C ARG A 39 -0.95 -4.68 41.42
N LEU A 40 -2.06 -5.17 40.87
CA LEU A 40 -2.94 -4.37 40.02
C LEU A 40 -3.55 -3.20 40.80
N GLU A 41 -4.01 -3.44 42.01
CA GLU A 41 -4.57 -2.41 42.90
C GLU A 41 -3.53 -1.33 43.22
N ALA A 42 -2.32 -1.71 43.63
CA ALA A 42 -1.23 -0.77 43.88
C ALA A 42 -0.89 0.10 42.64
N MET A 43 -0.93 -0.48 41.43
CA MET A 43 -0.74 0.28 40.20
C MET A 43 -1.90 1.25 39.92
N ARG A 44 -3.14 0.85 40.19
CA ARG A 44 -4.32 1.72 40.02
C ARG A 44 -4.27 2.90 40.98
N ASP A 45 -3.90 2.66 42.25
CA ASP A 45 -3.75 3.71 43.25
C ASP A 45 -2.65 4.70 42.88
N ALA A 46 -1.48 4.20 42.45
CA ALA A 46 -0.40 5.05 42.00
C ALA A 46 -0.80 5.90 40.78
N SER A 47 -1.50 5.30 39.81
CA SER A 47 -2.00 5.98 38.63
C SER A 47 -3.03 7.06 38.99
N ALA A 48 -3.99 6.75 39.87
CA ALA A 48 -4.97 7.72 40.34
C ALA A 48 -4.31 8.90 41.06
N ARG A 49 -3.31 8.64 41.91
CA ARG A 49 -2.51 9.69 42.56
C ARG A 49 -1.76 10.55 41.56
N LEU A 50 -1.20 9.95 40.51
CA LEU A 50 -0.45 10.67 39.48
C LEU A 50 -1.37 11.58 38.65
N VAL A 51 -2.52 11.06 38.20
CA VAL A 51 -3.49 11.81 37.39
C VAL A 51 -4.08 12.99 38.17
N ASN A 52 -4.28 12.82 39.47
CA ASN A 52 -4.83 13.86 40.35
C ASN A 52 -3.76 14.77 40.97
N ARG A 53 -2.48 14.69 40.56
CA ARG A 53 -1.48 15.65 41.03
C ARG A 53 -1.76 17.04 40.47
N ASN A 54 -1.57 18.04 41.33
CA ASN A 54 -1.60 19.45 40.95
C ASN A 54 -0.62 19.70 39.80
N ARG A 55 -1.10 20.32 38.73
CA ARG A 55 -0.31 20.63 37.55
C ARG A 55 0.23 22.05 37.63
N LEU A 56 1.53 22.20 37.34
CA LEU A 56 2.16 23.50 37.20
C LEU A 56 1.55 24.27 36.02
N GLY A 57 1.20 25.54 36.24
CA GLY A 57 0.50 26.41 35.30
C GLY A 57 -1.01 26.22 35.25
N ARG A 58 -1.59 25.29 36.03
CA ARG A 58 -3.04 25.11 36.16
C ARG A 58 -3.51 25.24 37.61
N ASP A 59 -3.00 24.37 38.48
CA ASP A 59 -3.41 24.28 39.88
C ASP A 59 -2.36 24.92 40.81
N VAL A 60 -1.09 24.91 40.38
CA VAL A 60 0.03 25.58 41.06
C VAL A 60 0.79 26.43 40.06
N PHE A 61 1.24 27.62 40.45
CA PHE A 61 1.98 28.54 39.59
C PHE A 61 3.43 28.65 40.05
N ALA A 62 4.36 28.76 39.10
CA ALA A 62 5.79 28.91 39.42
C ALA A 62 6.07 30.32 39.98
N ARG A 63 7.06 30.43 40.86
CA ARG A 63 7.63 31.72 41.25
C ARG A 63 8.29 32.39 40.03
N GLY A 64 8.14 33.71 39.89
CA GLY A 64 8.63 34.44 38.71
C GLY A 64 10.15 34.42 38.51
N MET A 65 10.92 34.26 39.59
CA MET A 65 12.38 34.12 39.55
C MET A 65 12.78 32.82 40.25
N PRO A 66 12.66 31.66 39.58
CA PRO A 66 13.12 30.40 40.12
C PRO A 66 14.65 30.39 40.16
N GLU A 67 15.22 29.82 41.20
CA GLU A 67 16.67 29.61 41.31
C GLU A 67 17.10 28.59 40.25
N MET A 68 18.17 28.89 39.51
CA MET A 68 18.68 27.96 38.52
C MET A 68 19.33 26.76 39.22
N VAL A 69 18.65 25.62 39.23
CA VAL A 69 19.26 24.34 39.58
C VAL A 69 20.17 23.95 38.43
N ILE A 70 21.45 24.30 38.52
CA ILE A 70 22.47 23.89 37.56
C ILE A 70 22.82 22.43 37.86
N VAL A 71 22.11 21.51 37.21
CA VAL A 71 22.50 20.10 37.21
C VAL A 71 23.67 19.94 36.25
N GLU A 72 24.91 19.97 36.76
CA GLU A 72 26.08 19.56 35.99
C GLU A 72 26.01 18.05 35.72
N LYS A 73 25.36 17.69 34.62
CA LYS A 73 25.28 16.30 34.17
C LYS A 73 26.55 15.96 33.39
N ARG A 74 27.53 15.32 34.04
CA ARG A 74 28.70 14.77 33.37
C ARG A 74 28.38 13.38 32.87
N ASN A 75 28.11 13.28 31.57
CA ASN A 75 27.91 11.98 30.92
C ASN A 75 29.28 11.43 30.51
N SER A 76 29.73 10.35 31.13
CA SER A 76 30.86 9.57 30.67
C SER A 76 30.35 8.44 29.78
N PHE A 77 30.74 8.45 28.51
CA PHE A 77 30.44 7.35 27.59
C PHE A 77 31.66 6.44 27.50
N SER A 78 31.47 5.16 27.84
CA SER A 78 32.46 4.11 27.59
C SER A 78 31.97 3.26 26.42
N ALA A 79 32.72 3.24 25.32
CA ALA A 79 32.44 2.40 24.17
C ALA A 79 33.74 1.86 23.60
N SER A 80 33.70 0.61 23.14
CA SER A 80 34.77 -0.03 22.40
C SER A 80 34.60 0.19 20.89
N LEU A 81 35.63 -0.12 20.11
CA LEU A 81 35.53 -0.14 18.64
C LEU A 81 34.43 -1.12 18.16
N TYR A 82 34.23 -2.22 18.88
CA TYR A 82 33.20 -3.21 18.57
C TYR A 82 31.79 -2.62 18.69
N ASP A 83 31.53 -1.78 19.70
CA ASP A 83 30.23 -1.14 19.91
C ASP A 83 29.90 -0.17 18.76
N LEU A 84 30.92 0.57 18.29
CA LEU A 84 30.79 1.49 17.15
C LEU A 84 30.47 0.73 15.85
N LEU A 85 31.18 -0.37 15.59
CA LEU A 85 30.96 -1.19 14.40
C LEU A 85 29.59 -1.87 14.42
N THR A 86 29.18 -2.36 15.59
CA THR A 86 27.85 -2.96 15.79
C THR A 86 26.74 -1.94 15.53
N ALA A 87 26.86 -0.73 16.09
CA ALA A 87 25.90 0.35 15.87
C ALA A 87 25.82 0.76 14.39
N TYR A 88 26.96 0.85 13.71
CA TYR A 88 27.01 1.14 12.27
C TYR A 88 26.32 0.05 11.45
N ALA A 89 26.61 -1.23 11.72
CA ALA A 89 26.00 -2.35 11.02
C ALA A 89 24.47 -2.37 11.19
N GLN A 90 23.98 -2.16 12.43
CA GLN A 90 22.55 -2.09 12.71
C GLN A 90 21.86 -0.92 11.99
N GLN A 91 22.48 0.27 12.00
CA GLN A 91 21.97 1.44 11.30
C GLN A 91 21.88 1.18 9.78
N ARG A 92 22.93 0.59 9.21
CA ARG A 92 23.00 0.26 7.78
C ARG A 92 21.97 -0.81 7.39
N GLN A 93 21.76 -1.82 8.23
CA GLN A 93 20.78 -2.88 7.97
C GLN A 93 19.34 -2.33 7.94
N ARG A 94 19.00 -1.39 8.82
CA ARG A 94 17.67 -0.74 8.82
C ARG A 94 17.42 0.05 7.53
N GLN A 95 18.45 0.71 7.01
CA GLN A 95 18.36 1.47 5.77
C GLN A 95 18.51 0.62 4.51
N ALA A 96 19.00 -0.62 4.62
CA ALA A 96 19.18 -1.53 3.49
C ALA A 96 17.86 -2.12 2.97
N ILE A 97 16.73 -1.91 3.66
CA ILE A 97 15.41 -2.28 3.14
C ILE A 97 15.01 -1.26 2.07
N ASN A 98 15.51 -1.46 0.86
CA ASN A 98 15.01 -0.78 -0.31
C ASN A 98 13.70 -1.46 -0.75
N ASN A 99 12.58 -0.78 -0.55
CA ASN A 99 11.33 -1.18 -1.18
C ASN A 99 11.47 -0.94 -2.69
N VAL A 100 11.72 -2.01 -3.45
CA VAL A 100 11.69 -1.97 -4.91
C VAL A 100 10.25 -1.76 -5.34
N THR A 101 9.90 -0.51 -5.63
CA THR A 101 8.61 -0.20 -6.27
C THR A 101 8.80 -0.39 -7.76
N ILE A 102 8.25 -1.47 -8.31
CA ILE A 102 8.17 -1.65 -9.76
C ILE A 102 7.21 -0.58 -10.28
N ALA A 103 7.74 0.42 -10.98
CA ALA A 103 6.92 1.40 -11.66
C ALA A 103 5.94 0.67 -12.59
N ARG A 104 4.64 0.91 -12.43
CA ARG A 104 3.65 0.41 -13.37
C ARG A 104 3.91 1.09 -14.71
N ARG A 105 4.38 0.33 -15.70
CA ARG A 105 4.43 0.82 -17.08
C ARG A 105 3.01 1.16 -17.51
N ALA A 106 2.79 2.40 -17.96
CA ALA A 106 1.55 2.76 -18.62
C ALA A 106 1.53 2.07 -19.99
N VAL A 107 0.61 1.12 -20.17
CA VAL A 107 0.47 0.32 -21.39
C VAL A 107 -0.94 0.59 -21.91
N TRP A 108 -1.03 1.03 -23.16
CA TRP A 108 -2.30 1.17 -23.87
C TRP A 108 -2.92 -0.19 -24.15
N SER A 109 -4.15 -0.41 -23.68
CA SER A 109 -4.87 -1.64 -24.02
C SER A 109 -5.37 -1.58 -25.47
N LEU A 110 -5.58 -2.75 -26.06
CA LEU A 110 -6.17 -2.88 -27.40
C LEU A 110 -7.57 -2.23 -27.47
N LYS A 111 -8.34 -2.34 -26.37
CA LYS A 111 -9.67 -1.75 -26.24
C LYS A 111 -9.61 -0.22 -26.30
N ASP A 112 -8.70 0.40 -25.55
CA ASP A 112 -8.54 1.85 -25.52
C ASP A 112 -8.14 2.38 -26.91
N ALA A 113 -7.19 1.71 -27.56
CA ALA A 113 -6.75 2.05 -28.91
C ALA A 113 -7.90 1.97 -29.92
N ARG A 114 -8.75 0.93 -29.81
CA ARG A 114 -9.93 0.77 -30.67
C ARG A 114 -10.98 1.85 -30.46
N GLU A 115 -11.30 2.20 -29.20
CA GLU A 115 -12.26 3.26 -28.88
C GLU A 115 -11.82 4.61 -29.44
N VAL A 116 -10.52 4.89 -29.34
CA VAL A 116 -9.91 6.11 -29.88
C VAL A 116 -9.96 6.12 -31.41
N LEU A 117 -9.55 5.03 -32.07
CA LEU A 117 -9.61 4.93 -33.54
C LEU A 117 -11.02 5.07 -34.09
N ALA A 118 -12.02 4.46 -33.43
CA ALA A 118 -13.41 4.59 -33.83
C ALA A 118 -13.91 6.04 -33.77
N ARG A 119 -13.47 6.80 -32.75
CA ARG A 119 -13.82 8.22 -32.59
C ARG A 119 -13.20 9.10 -33.67
N LEU A 120 -11.92 8.87 -33.97
CA LEU A 120 -11.15 9.68 -34.91
C LEU A 120 -11.52 9.42 -36.37
N ILE A 121 -11.67 8.14 -36.73
CA ILE A 121 -12.02 7.75 -38.10
C ILE A 121 -13.51 8.03 -38.39
N GLY A 122 -14.38 8.00 -37.38
CA GLY A 122 -15.78 8.42 -37.51
C GLY A 122 -15.94 9.88 -37.94
N ALA A 123 -14.92 10.73 -37.71
CA ALA A 123 -14.94 12.14 -38.08
C ALA A 123 -14.32 12.43 -39.46
N VAL A 124 -13.57 11.49 -40.06
CA VAL A 124 -12.81 11.72 -41.30
C VAL A 124 -13.21 10.67 -42.35
N GLY A 125 -13.89 11.11 -43.41
CA GLY A 125 -14.34 10.23 -44.51
C GLY A 125 -13.26 9.86 -45.54
N ASP A 126 -12.11 10.53 -45.46
CA ASP A 126 -11.00 10.40 -46.42
C ASP A 126 -9.80 9.62 -45.86
N TRP A 127 -8.94 9.16 -46.76
CA TRP A 127 -7.71 8.44 -46.44
C TRP A 127 -6.80 9.28 -45.53
N THR A 128 -6.54 8.78 -44.33
CA THR A 128 -5.74 9.48 -43.32
C THR A 128 -4.66 8.57 -42.76
N ALA A 129 -3.46 9.09 -42.51
CA ALA A 129 -2.36 8.30 -41.99
C ALA A 129 -2.62 7.85 -40.53
N LEU A 130 -2.27 6.61 -40.19
CA LEU A 130 -2.35 6.09 -38.83
C LEU A 130 -1.48 6.91 -37.86
N ASP A 131 -0.30 7.32 -38.31
CA ASP A 131 0.67 8.06 -37.50
C ASP A 131 0.16 9.46 -37.11
N SER A 132 -0.60 10.11 -37.99
CA SER A 132 -1.21 11.42 -37.67
C SER A 132 -2.26 11.31 -36.57
N PHE A 133 -2.98 10.18 -36.47
CA PHE A 133 -3.96 9.99 -35.39
C PHE A 133 -3.30 9.82 -34.02
N LEU A 134 -2.11 9.21 -33.95
CA LEU A 134 -1.48 8.82 -32.70
C LEU A 134 -0.50 9.84 -32.15
N ILE A 135 0.21 10.53 -33.03
CA ILE A 135 1.32 11.42 -32.66
C ILE A 135 0.81 12.80 -32.24
N GLU A 136 -0.32 13.26 -32.78
CA GLU A 136 -0.74 14.66 -32.67
C GLU A 136 -1.64 14.95 -31.45
N TYR A 137 -2.24 13.94 -30.80
CA TYR A 137 -3.26 14.19 -29.76
C TYR A 137 -3.22 13.34 -28.48
N LEU A 138 -2.49 12.22 -28.39
CA LEU A 138 -2.89 11.16 -27.44
C LEU A 138 -1.81 10.56 -26.52
N ALA A 139 -0.51 10.68 -26.80
CA ALA A 139 0.50 9.93 -26.01
C ALA A 139 1.69 10.79 -25.57
N ALA A 140 2.03 10.68 -24.28
CA ALA A 140 3.33 11.14 -23.77
C ALA A 140 4.47 10.41 -24.52
N PRO A 141 5.68 10.99 -24.64
CA PRO A 141 6.80 10.36 -25.36
C PRO A 141 7.07 8.90 -24.96
N GLU A 142 6.85 8.59 -23.68
CA GLU A 142 7.06 7.26 -23.09
C GLU A 142 6.02 6.22 -23.53
N GLU A 143 4.81 6.65 -23.92
CA GLU A 143 3.69 5.78 -24.28
C GLU A 143 3.56 5.54 -25.78
N LYS A 144 4.28 6.32 -26.62
CA LYS A 144 4.19 6.28 -28.09
C LYS A 144 4.32 4.88 -28.67
N ARG A 145 5.26 4.07 -28.16
CA ARG A 145 5.49 2.71 -28.66
C ARG A 145 4.29 1.80 -28.43
N THR A 146 3.71 1.87 -27.23
CA THR A 146 2.56 1.03 -26.90
C THR A 146 1.30 1.51 -27.58
N ALA A 147 1.08 2.83 -27.64
CA ALA A 147 -0.03 3.41 -28.39
C ALA A 147 0.01 3.00 -29.86
N MET A 148 1.18 3.05 -30.51
CA MET A 148 1.38 2.61 -31.89
C MET A 148 1.09 1.12 -32.09
N ALA A 149 1.67 0.26 -31.24
CA ALA A 149 1.47 -1.18 -31.34
C ALA A 149 -0.01 -1.59 -31.16
N SER A 150 -0.66 -1.06 -30.12
CA SER A 150 -2.07 -1.35 -29.82
C SER A 150 -3.00 -0.79 -30.89
N SER A 151 -2.72 0.38 -31.45
CA SER A 151 -3.54 0.99 -32.49
C SER A 151 -3.37 0.31 -33.84
N PHE A 152 -2.16 -0.14 -34.18
CA PHE A 152 -1.95 -0.98 -35.36
C PHE A 152 -2.70 -2.31 -35.23
N ALA A 153 -2.60 -2.99 -34.08
CA ALA A 153 -3.35 -4.22 -33.83
C ALA A 153 -4.88 -3.99 -33.91
N ALA A 154 -5.39 -2.93 -33.28
CA ALA A 154 -6.81 -2.58 -33.33
C ALA A 154 -7.28 -2.28 -34.76
N THR A 155 -6.45 -1.60 -35.57
CA THR A 155 -6.73 -1.34 -36.97
C THR A 155 -6.91 -2.62 -37.76
N LEU A 156 -5.98 -3.59 -37.61
CA LEU A 156 -6.08 -4.87 -38.30
C LEU A 156 -7.33 -5.66 -37.88
N GLU A 157 -7.72 -5.61 -36.60
CA GLU A 157 -8.98 -6.20 -36.15
C GLU A 157 -10.20 -5.53 -36.78
N MET A 158 -10.21 -4.19 -36.85
CA MET A 158 -11.31 -3.43 -37.45
C MET A 158 -11.42 -3.65 -38.97
N VAL A 159 -10.29 -3.85 -39.67
CA VAL A 159 -10.27 -4.25 -41.09
C VAL A 159 -10.84 -5.66 -41.25
N ARG A 160 -10.43 -6.61 -40.39
CA ARG A 160 -11.00 -7.97 -40.37
C ARG A 160 -12.51 -7.98 -40.12
N GLU A 161 -13.01 -7.06 -39.30
CA GLU A 161 -14.45 -6.87 -39.06
C GLU A 161 -15.17 -6.10 -40.19
N GLY A 162 -14.44 -5.64 -41.21
CA GLY A 162 -14.99 -4.91 -42.35
C GLY A 162 -15.42 -3.47 -42.05
N LYS A 163 -14.95 -2.89 -40.93
CA LYS A 163 -15.28 -1.51 -40.52
C LYS A 163 -14.35 -0.47 -41.16
N LEU A 164 -13.12 -0.87 -41.49
CA LEU A 164 -12.09 -0.01 -42.03
C LEU A 164 -11.47 -0.60 -43.30
N GLU A 165 -10.95 0.29 -44.13
CA GLU A 165 -10.05 -0.03 -45.24
C GLU A 165 -8.64 0.48 -44.91
N VAL A 166 -7.63 -0.32 -45.27
CA VAL A 166 -6.20 -0.02 -45.07
C VAL A 166 -5.51 0.00 -46.42
N ARG A 167 -4.61 0.97 -46.62
CA ARG A 167 -3.72 1.05 -47.78
C ARG A 167 -2.29 1.34 -47.34
N GLN A 168 -1.33 0.61 -47.88
CA GLN A 168 0.10 0.85 -47.71
C GLN A 168 0.80 0.63 -49.04
N ASP A 169 1.48 1.65 -49.55
CA ASP A 169 2.01 1.63 -50.92
C ASP A 169 3.34 0.88 -51.04
N GLN A 170 4.17 0.89 -49.98
CA GLN A 170 5.45 0.18 -49.91
C GLN A 170 5.71 -0.31 -48.48
N VAL A 171 6.62 -1.27 -48.33
CA VAL A 171 7.06 -1.76 -47.01
C VAL A 171 7.61 -0.58 -46.20
N PHE A 172 7.14 -0.42 -44.95
CA PHE A 172 7.48 0.70 -44.06
C PHE A 172 7.03 2.10 -44.53
N ALA A 173 6.20 2.20 -45.58
CA ALA A 173 5.51 3.44 -45.91
C ALA A 173 4.36 3.71 -44.92
N PRO A 174 3.88 4.97 -44.80
CA PRO A 174 2.74 5.31 -43.96
C PRO A 174 1.51 4.44 -44.26
N ILE A 175 0.82 4.02 -43.20
CA ILE A 175 -0.40 3.23 -43.29
C ILE A 175 -1.57 4.20 -43.35
N TYR A 176 -2.33 4.17 -44.44
CA TYR A 176 -3.52 4.99 -44.61
C TYR A 176 -4.77 4.21 -44.23
N LEU A 177 -5.67 4.87 -43.50
CA LEU A 177 -6.92 4.34 -43.01
C LEU A 177 -8.09 5.12 -43.58
N ARG A 178 -9.19 4.43 -43.85
CA ARG A 178 -10.45 5.05 -44.23
C ARG A 178 -11.63 4.30 -43.61
N SER A 179 -12.66 5.03 -43.20
CA SER A 179 -13.94 4.44 -42.81
C SER A 179 -14.60 3.76 -44.00
N ARG A 180 -15.08 2.53 -43.82
CA ARG A 180 -15.87 1.86 -44.85
C ARG A 180 -17.31 2.35 -44.76
N ALA A 181 -17.74 3.19 -45.70
CA ALA A 181 -19.12 3.62 -45.79
C ALA A 181 -20.06 2.41 -45.99
N GLN A 182 -21.07 2.25 -45.14
CA GLN A 182 -22.12 1.25 -45.36
C GLN A 182 -22.95 1.67 -46.58
N GLY A 183 -22.65 1.08 -47.74
CA GLY A 183 -23.57 0.94 -48.86
C GLY A 183 -23.38 1.89 -50.04
N ALA A 184 -22.64 1.44 -51.05
CA ALA A 184 -23.03 1.61 -52.45
C ALA A 184 -23.17 0.21 -53.06
N LYS A 185 -24.40 -0.30 -53.14
CA LYS A 185 -24.72 -1.50 -53.93
C LYS A 185 -24.31 -1.22 -55.38
N ALA A 186 -23.48 -2.08 -55.95
CA ALA A 186 -23.23 -2.11 -57.38
C ALA A 186 -24.55 -2.43 -58.09
N VAL A 187 -25.06 -1.47 -58.86
CA VAL A 187 -26.16 -1.69 -59.80
C VAL A 187 -25.54 -2.35 -61.03
N GLU A 188 -25.79 -3.64 -61.21
CA GLU A 188 -25.54 -4.34 -62.48
C GLU A 188 -26.46 -3.73 -63.54
N VAL A 189 -25.87 -3.05 -64.53
CA VAL A 189 -26.55 -2.71 -65.78
C VAL A 189 -26.31 -3.87 -66.73
N VAL A 190 -27.35 -4.66 -66.95
CA VAL A 190 -27.42 -5.68 -68.00
C VAL A 190 -27.50 -4.99 -69.36
N SER A 191 -26.58 -5.36 -70.25
CA SER A 191 -26.72 -5.30 -71.71
C SER A 191 -26.42 -6.68 -72.28
#